data_AF-A0A6A6A4H5-F1
#
_entry.id   AF-A0A6A6A4H5-F1
#
_cell.length_a   1.000
_cell.length_b   1.000
_cell.length_c   1.000
_cell.angle_alpha   90.00
_cell.angle_beta   90.00
_cell.angle_gamma   90.00
#
_symmetry.space_group_name_H-M   'P 1'
#
loop_
_entity.id
_entity.type
_entity.pdbx_description
1 polymer ?
#
loop_
_entity_poly.entity_id
_entity_poly.type
_entity_poly.pdbx_seq_one_letter_code
_entity_poly.pdbx_strand_id
1 'polypeptide(L)'
;LRSVRIRAAALEREGLLKEVPYRIFNKLDETLFAGHLKNAVFLDVENLGSDVSGATYTHGWGPKTEGKRVSIILNNDVLGYARSREIVAILIHHMIHAYFLVACGPQKEEEVEYGRLAHGVHFGKIMMVVKKLSAAHGKELTPLSFGHDLGEFRHFDYYPRKKKPMERKDKDKWYCSHCHPDVEELSESDIDKWYGRVCKPLFDWPKIVRSAQVEIYNDRRHELEKKPRSRTTPSAKSVEFLFKDKPILVDSRKIDDLLSIGKAFLKAKSRFLEIHEKVSEKTFLRFLEFLHTGSYRPDPPALTMGMGLSTSKKGPPIIKSGGTNTLPTLLADIQFANLGTNMCFAECKTYALSRMNAYGATYEDPVALLSEIYHSGEPDPDLKAWARKFLVHAPSSSPDYLSPGLHRNTAAAEPPNLVKLESEQWPFRARFLDAVESSGALENDVRKAWVEIAGKGW
;
A
#
# COMPACT_ATOMS: atom_id res chain seq x y z
N LEU A 1 -31.24 -21.58 -9.84
CA LEU A 1 -30.35 -22.78 -9.85
C LEU A 1 -31.09 -24.13 -9.88
N ARG A 2 -32.18 -24.34 -9.11
CA ARG A 2 -32.92 -25.62 -9.09
C ARG A 2 -33.38 -26.08 -10.48
N SER A 3 -34.01 -25.19 -11.27
CA SER A 3 -34.48 -25.50 -12.63
C SER A 3 -33.34 -25.93 -13.57
N VAL A 4 -32.19 -25.25 -13.51
CA VAL A 4 -30.98 -25.60 -14.28
C VAL A 4 -30.53 -27.02 -13.98
N ARG A 5 -30.49 -27.41 -12.70
CA ARG A 5 -30.09 -28.76 -12.29
C ARG A 5 -31.08 -29.83 -12.72
N ILE A 6 -32.38 -29.54 -12.62
CA ILE A 6 -33.43 -30.45 -13.13
C ILE A 6 -33.24 -30.67 -14.63
N ARG A 7 -32.99 -29.59 -15.39
CA ARG A 7 -32.73 -29.68 -16.83
C ARG A 7 -31.47 -30.47 -17.16
N ALA A 8 -30.37 -30.23 -16.44
CA ALA A 8 -29.13 -30.98 -16.62
C ALA A 8 -29.30 -32.48 -16.34
N ALA A 9 -30.00 -32.84 -15.26
CA ALA A 9 -30.30 -34.23 -14.93
C ALA A 9 -31.25 -34.90 -15.95
N ALA A 10 -32.15 -34.13 -16.57
CA ALA A 10 -32.99 -34.64 -17.67
C ALA A 10 -32.15 -34.98 -18.90
N LEU A 11 -31.26 -34.06 -19.31
CA LEU A 11 -30.34 -34.29 -20.44
C LEU A 11 -29.41 -35.48 -20.18
N GLU A 12 -28.96 -35.69 -18.95
CA GLU A 12 -28.20 -36.89 -18.56
C GLU A 12 -29.00 -38.18 -18.78
N ARG A 13 -30.27 -38.22 -18.35
CA ARG A 13 -31.15 -39.38 -18.59
C ARG A 13 -31.45 -39.60 -20.09
N GLU A 14 -31.42 -38.54 -20.89
CA GLU A 14 -31.59 -38.57 -22.34
C GLU A 14 -30.29 -38.96 -23.08
N GLY A 15 -29.17 -39.18 -22.38
CA GLY A 15 -27.88 -39.51 -22.99
C GLY A 15 -27.15 -38.31 -23.61
N LEU A 16 -27.62 -37.08 -23.36
CA LEU A 16 -27.12 -35.83 -23.94
C LEU A 16 -26.17 -35.07 -22.99
N LEU A 17 -25.35 -35.80 -22.22
CA LEU A 17 -24.43 -35.20 -21.22
C LEU A 17 -23.52 -34.13 -21.83
N LYS A 18 -22.99 -34.37 -23.04
CA LYS A 18 -22.11 -33.41 -23.73
C LYS A 18 -22.82 -32.13 -24.17
N GLU A 19 -24.14 -32.15 -24.30
CA GLU A 19 -24.93 -30.97 -24.65
C GLU A 19 -25.32 -30.12 -23.44
N VAL A 20 -25.16 -30.67 -22.22
CA VAL A 20 -25.53 -29.99 -20.97
C VAL A 20 -24.94 -28.59 -20.91
N PRO A 21 -23.62 -28.36 -21.12
CA PRO A 21 -23.04 -27.02 -21.00
C PRO A 21 -23.72 -26.00 -21.90
N TYR A 22 -23.88 -26.34 -23.18
CA TYR A 22 -24.48 -25.45 -24.18
C TYR A 22 -25.95 -25.13 -23.88
N ARG A 23 -26.73 -26.12 -23.41
CA ARG A 23 -28.16 -25.94 -23.15
C ARG A 23 -28.46 -25.18 -21.86
N ILE A 24 -27.54 -25.15 -20.90
CA ILE A 24 -27.77 -24.46 -19.61
C ILE A 24 -27.03 -23.13 -19.48
N PHE A 25 -26.02 -22.85 -20.32
CA PHE A 25 -25.14 -21.69 -20.22
C PHE A 25 -25.92 -20.37 -20.06
N ASN A 26 -26.81 -20.05 -21.00
CA ASN A 26 -27.56 -18.80 -20.99
C ASN A 26 -28.42 -18.65 -19.73
N LYS A 27 -29.00 -19.75 -19.23
CA LYS A 27 -29.81 -19.70 -18.01
C LYS A 27 -28.96 -19.52 -16.76
N LEU A 28 -27.76 -20.11 -16.72
CA LEU A 28 -26.80 -19.84 -15.65
C LEU A 28 -26.33 -18.39 -15.68
N ASP A 29 -26.02 -17.86 -16.86
CA ASP A 29 -25.60 -16.47 -17.04
C ASP A 29 -26.67 -15.48 -16.56
N GLU A 30 -27.92 -15.64 -17.00
CA GLU A 30 -29.05 -14.85 -16.50
C GLU A 30 -29.20 -14.92 -14.97
N THR A 31 -29.01 -16.11 -14.39
CA THR A 31 -29.30 -16.35 -12.97
C THR A 31 -28.17 -15.88 -12.05
N LEU A 32 -26.91 -16.04 -12.47
CA LEU A 32 -25.73 -15.85 -11.62
C LEU A 32 -24.91 -14.60 -11.98
N PHE A 33 -24.94 -14.19 -13.25
CA PHE A 33 -24.06 -13.16 -13.79
C PHE A 33 -24.86 -12.08 -14.55
N ALA A 34 -26.16 -11.98 -14.28
CA ALA A 34 -27.07 -10.96 -14.82
C ALA A 34 -27.07 -10.84 -16.36
N GLY A 35 -26.73 -11.92 -17.09
CA GLY A 35 -26.71 -11.91 -18.55
C GLY A 35 -25.45 -11.28 -19.17
N HIS A 36 -24.40 -11.03 -18.39
CA HIS A 36 -23.17 -10.39 -18.88
C HIS A 36 -22.32 -11.29 -19.77
N LEU A 37 -22.44 -12.62 -19.68
CA LEU A 37 -21.57 -13.56 -20.40
C LEU A 37 -22.10 -13.94 -21.79
N LYS A 38 -23.42 -13.88 -21.98
CA LYS A 38 -24.06 -14.14 -23.27
C LYS A 38 -23.49 -13.20 -24.33
N ASN A 39 -23.15 -13.75 -25.49
CA ASN A 39 -22.48 -13.06 -26.61
C ASN A 39 -21.04 -12.58 -26.35
N ALA A 40 -20.60 -12.46 -25.09
CA ALA A 40 -19.22 -12.13 -24.75
C ALA A 40 -18.31 -13.37 -24.68
N VAL A 41 -18.89 -14.53 -24.38
CA VAL A 41 -18.19 -15.81 -24.24
C VAL A 41 -18.43 -16.73 -25.42
N PHE A 42 -17.36 -17.36 -25.90
CA PHE A 42 -17.39 -18.53 -26.75
C PHE A 42 -17.21 -19.78 -25.88
N LEU A 43 -18.16 -20.72 -25.95
CA LEU A 43 -18.11 -21.98 -25.20
C LEU A 43 -17.87 -23.13 -26.17
N ASP A 44 -16.91 -23.99 -25.85
CA ASP A 44 -16.66 -25.23 -26.59
C ASP A 44 -16.27 -26.40 -25.68
N VAL A 45 -16.24 -27.60 -26.26
CA VAL A 45 -15.85 -28.84 -25.61
C VAL A 45 -14.79 -29.52 -26.46
N GLU A 46 -13.57 -29.63 -25.94
CA GLU A 46 -12.41 -30.20 -26.65
C GLU A 46 -11.60 -31.11 -25.70
N ASN A 47 -10.67 -31.91 -26.24
CA ASN A 47 -9.78 -32.73 -25.42
C ASN A 47 -8.61 -31.89 -24.92
N LEU A 48 -8.48 -31.73 -23.60
CA LEU A 48 -7.42 -30.94 -22.96
C LEU A 48 -6.45 -31.80 -22.12
N GLY A 49 -6.58 -33.13 -22.17
CA GLY A 49 -5.79 -34.07 -21.37
C GLY A 49 -6.42 -34.37 -20.00
N SER A 50 -5.92 -35.34 -19.24
CA SER A 50 -6.61 -35.84 -18.04
C SER A 50 -6.60 -34.91 -16.81
N ASP A 51 -5.72 -33.91 -16.79
CA ASP A 51 -5.33 -33.26 -15.54
C ASP A 51 -6.03 -31.91 -15.30
N VAL A 52 -6.93 -31.51 -16.20
CA VAL A 52 -7.69 -30.25 -16.12
C VAL A 52 -9.16 -30.47 -16.41
N SER A 53 -10.02 -29.78 -15.68
CA SER A 53 -11.47 -29.78 -15.93
C SER A 53 -11.87 -28.94 -17.16
N GLY A 54 -11.01 -28.00 -17.53
CA GLY A 54 -11.21 -27.08 -18.63
C GLY A 54 -10.22 -25.92 -18.58
N ALA A 55 -10.38 -25.00 -19.53
CA ALA A 55 -9.58 -23.79 -19.65
C ALA A 55 -10.46 -22.56 -19.95
N THR A 56 -10.10 -21.41 -19.37
CA THR A 56 -10.72 -20.12 -19.71
C THR A 56 -9.64 -19.18 -20.26
N TYR A 57 -9.87 -18.61 -21.43
CA TYR A 57 -8.91 -17.77 -22.16
C TYR A 57 -9.36 -16.31 -22.20
N THR A 58 -8.41 -15.40 -22.07
CA THR A 58 -8.63 -13.97 -22.30
C THR A 58 -8.96 -13.67 -23.77
N HIS A 59 -9.50 -12.48 -24.04
CA HIS A 59 -10.08 -12.10 -25.33
C HIS A 59 -9.13 -12.35 -26.51
N GLY A 60 -9.55 -13.19 -27.47
CA GLY A 60 -8.79 -13.47 -28.70
C GLY A 60 -7.60 -14.42 -28.55
N TRP A 61 -7.41 -15.03 -27.37
CA TRP A 61 -6.33 -15.99 -27.10
C TRP A 61 -6.82 -17.44 -26.95
N GLY A 62 -8.10 -17.70 -27.21
CA GLY A 62 -8.65 -19.05 -27.25
C GLY A 62 -8.32 -19.79 -28.55
N PRO A 63 -8.65 -21.10 -28.65
CA PRO A 63 -8.36 -21.93 -29.83
C PRO A 63 -8.94 -21.37 -31.13
N LYS A 64 -10.07 -20.66 -31.05
CA LYS A 64 -10.68 -19.94 -32.17
C LYS A 64 -10.39 -18.45 -32.06
N THR A 65 -9.35 -17.99 -32.75
CA THR A 65 -8.85 -16.61 -32.71
C THR A 65 -9.68 -15.62 -33.55
N GLU A 66 -10.56 -16.12 -34.41
CA GLU A 66 -11.41 -15.30 -35.30
C GLU A 66 -12.46 -14.47 -34.53
N GLY A 67 -12.76 -14.82 -33.27
CA GLY A 67 -13.61 -14.05 -32.38
C GLY A 67 -12.81 -13.36 -31.27
N LYS A 68 -12.91 -12.03 -31.14
CA LYS A 68 -12.41 -11.28 -29.97
C LYS A 68 -13.25 -11.51 -28.71
N ARG A 69 -13.62 -12.77 -28.42
CA ARG A 69 -14.43 -13.19 -27.29
C ARG A 69 -13.57 -13.86 -26.23
N VAL A 70 -14.05 -13.91 -25.00
CA VAL A 70 -13.51 -14.79 -23.94
C VAL A 70 -13.87 -16.22 -24.31
N SER A 71 -12.95 -17.17 -24.21
CA SER A 71 -13.24 -18.57 -24.55
C SER A 71 -13.26 -19.44 -23.30
N ILE A 72 -14.31 -20.25 -23.14
CA ILE A 72 -14.37 -21.35 -22.18
C ILE A 72 -14.29 -22.64 -22.98
N ILE A 73 -13.29 -23.47 -22.71
CA ILE A 73 -13.12 -24.78 -23.32
C ILE A 73 -13.21 -25.81 -22.20
N LEU A 74 -14.29 -26.58 -22.18
CA LEU A 74 -14.46 -27.65 -21.19
C LEU A 74 -13.81 -28.92 -21.70
N ASN A 75 -13.20 -29.68 -20.78
CA ASN A 75 -12.47 -30.88 -21.17
C ASN A 75 -13.39 -32.06 -21.42
N ASN A 76 -13.48 -32.50 -22.68
CA ASN A 76 -14.30 -33.63 -23.09
C ASN A 76 -13.91 -34.94 -22.38
N ASP A 77 -12.62 -35.14 -22.06
CA ASP A 77 -12.13 -36.34 -21.36
C ASP A 77 -12.73 -36.44 -19.95
N VAL A 78 -12.86 -35.30 -19.25
CA VAL A 78 -13.48 -35.21 -17.93
C VAL A 78 -15.00 -35.30 -18.04
N LEU A 79 -15.61 -34.59 -19.00
CA LEU A 79 -17.07 -34.57 -19.18
C LEU A 79 -17.64 -35.95 -19.54
N GLY A 80 -16.86 -36.83 -20.17
CA GLY A 80 -17.27 -38.18 -20.54
C GLY A 80 -17.62 -39.09 -19.34
N TYR A 81 -17.06 -38.79 -18.16
CA TYR A 81 -17.28 -39.57 -16.93
C TYR A 81 -18.01 -38.77 -15.84
N ALA A 82 -18.18 -37.46 -16.04
CA ALA A 82 -18.85 -36.58 -15.10
C ALA A 82 -20.38 -36.75 -15.13
N ARG A 83 -21.00 -36.69 -13.96
CA ARG A 83 -22.45 -36.60 -13.80
C ARG A 83 -22.93 -35.18 -14.09
N SER A 84 -24.22 -35.02 -14.40
CA SER A 84 -24.81 -33.69 -14.69
C SER A 84 -24.50 -32.62 -13.63
N ARG A 85 -24.43 -33.00 -12.36
CA ARG A 85 -24.12 -32.09 -11.25
C ARG A 85 -22.66 -31.59 -11.28
N GLU A 86 -21.71 -32.43 -11.67
CA GLU A 86 -20.30 -32.08 -11.82
C GLU A 86 -20.11 -31.18 -13.04
N ILE A 87 -20.75 -31.50 -14.17
CA ILE A 87 -20.75 -30.65 -15.38
C ILE A 87 -21.25 -29.24 -15.06
N VAL A 88 -22.34 -29.12 -14.29
CA VAL A 88 -22.87 -27.81 -13.85
C VAL A 88 -21.84 -27.06 -12.99
N ALA A 89 -21.14 -27.75 -12.08
CA ALA A 89 -20.12 -27.13 -11.23
C ALA A 89 -18.90 -26.65 -12.03
N ILE A 90 -18.37 -27.52 -12.90
CA ILE A 90 -17.26 -27.21 -13.81
C ILE A 90 -17.61 -26.01 -14.68
N LEU A 91 -18.81 -25.98 -15.26
CA LEU A 91 -19.23 -24.85 -16.08
C LEU A 91 -19.30 -23.55 -15.27
N ILE A 92 -19.92 -23.57 -14.08
CA ILE A 92 -19.99 -22.38 -13.21
C ILE A 92 -18.59 -21.89 -12.85
N HIS A 93 -17.66 -22.79 -12.51
CA HIS A 93 -16.28 -22.45 -12.19
C HIS A 93 -15.63 -21.63 -13.32
N HIS A 94 -15.71 -22.11 -14.56
CA HIS A 94 -15.17 -21.39 -15.71
C HIS A 94 -15.95 -20.11 -16.05
N MET A 95 -17.25 -20.07 -15.78
CA MET A 95 -18.06 -18.84 -15.92
C MET A 95 -17.62 -17.75 -14.93
N ILE A 96 -17.12 -18.10 -13.74
CA ILE A 96 -16.57 -17.11 -12.79
C ILE A 96 -15.31 -16.45 -13.37
N HIS A 97 -14.37 -17.23 -13.91
CA HIS A 97 -13.18 -16.70 -14.60
C HIS A 97 -13.58 -15.79 -15.77
N ALA A 98 -14.52 -16.25 -16.61
CA ALA A 98 -15.02 -15.47 -17.73
C ALA A 98 -15.70 -14.18 -17.28
N TYR A 99 -16.44 -14.21 -16.17
CA TYR A 99 -17.07 -13.02 -15.59
C TYR A 99 -16.06 -11.96 -15.18
N PHE A 100 -14.93 -12.33 -14.57
CA PHE A 100 -13.87 -11.37 -14.29
C PHE A 100 -13.28 -10.76 -15.56
N LEU A 101 -13.06 -11.56 -16.61
CA LEU A 101 -12.53 -11.05 -17.88
C LEU A 101 -13.51 -10.12 -18.60
N VAL A 102 -14.81 -10.39 -18.53
CA VAL A 102 -15.85 -9.54 -19.14
C VAL A 102 -16.06 -8.27 -18.32
N ALA A 103 -16.18 -8.37 -17.00
CA ALA A 103 -16.47 -7.23 -16.14
C ALA A 103 -15.27 -6.31 -15.90
N CYS A 104 -14.05 -6.88 -15.84
CA CYS A 104 -12.83 -6.13 -15.53
C CYS A 104 -11.89 -5.95 -16.73
N GLY A 105 -12.24 -6.51 -17.88
CA GLY A 105 -11.42 -6.48 -19.10
C GLY A 105 -10.37 -7.59 -19.19
N PRO A 106 -9.72 -7.73 -20.37
CA PRO A 106 -8.75 -8.79 -20.62
C PRO A 106 -7.56 -8.70 -19.67
N GLN A 107 -7.15 -9.82 -19.09
CA GLN A 107 -5.86 -9.91 -18.39
C GLN A 107 -4.73 -9.69 -19.39
N LYS A 108 -3.69 -8.96 -19.00
CA LYS A 108 -2.41 -8.85 -19.72
C LYS A 108 -1.30 -9.50 -18.89
N GLU A 109 -0.16 -9.76 -19.52
CA GLU A 109 0.98 -10.39 -18.87
C GLU A 109 1.44 -9.63 -17.61
N GLU A 110 1.48 -8.30 -17.67
CA GLU A 110 1.85 -7.46 -16.54
C GLU A 110 0.78 -7.34 -15.43
N GLU A 111 -0.41 -7.92 -15.63
CA GLU A 111 -1.57 -7.82 -14.71
C GLU A 111 -1.87 -9.15 -13.98
N VAL A 112 -1.03 -10.17 -14.13
CA VAL A 112 -1.26 -11.52 -13.57
C VAL A 112 -1.45 -11.50 -12.06
N GLU A 113 -0.74 -10.65 -11.33
CA GLU A 113 -0.88 -10.54 -9.87
C GLU A 113 -2.26 -10.04 -9.41
N TYR A 114 -3.01 -9.36 -10.30
CA TYR A 114 -4.40 -8.96 -10.02
C TYR A 114 -5.37 -10.14 -10.14
N GLY A 115 -4.94 -11.24 -10.77
CA GLY A 115 -5.52 -12.56 -10.61
C GLY A 115 -6.91 -12.77 -11.19
N ARG A 116 -7.25 -12.15 -12.32
CA ARG A 116 -8.59 -12.34 -12.95
C ARG A 116 -8.85 -13.78 -13.39
N LEU A 117 -7.77 -14.49 -13.74
CA LEU A 117 -7.76 -15.91 -14.09
C LEU A 117 -7.28 -16.82 -12.95
N ALA A 118 -6.99 -16.26 -11.78
CA ALA A 118 -6.45 -16.99 -10.64
C ALA A 118 -7.56 -17.39 -9.66
N HIS A 119 -7.33 -18.48 -8.93
CA HIS A 119 -8.21 -18.98 -7.88
C HIS A 119 -8.03 -18.23 -6.55
N GLY A 120 -8.05 -16.89 -6.59
CA GLY A 120 -7.83 -16.03 -5.42
C GLY A 120 -9.09 -15.73 -4.61
N VAL A 121 -8.98 -14.78 -3.67
CA VAL A 121 -10.08 -14.33 -2.79
C VAL A 121 -11.33 -13.88 -3.55
N HIS A 122 -11.16 -13.26 -4.73
CA HIS A 122 -12.28 -12.80 -5.55
C HIS A 122 -13.07 -13.98 -6.15
N PHE A 123 -12.36 -14.95 -6.73
CA PHE A 123 -12.94 -16.19 -7.23
C PHE A 123 -13.67 -16.93 -6.11
N GLY A 124 -12.99 -17.13 -4.98
CA GLY A 124 -13.56 -17.77 -3.80
C GLY A 124 -14.86 -17.10 -3.34
N LYS A 125 -14.90 -15.77 -3.26
CA LYS A 125 -16.10 -15.05 -2.82
C LYS A 125 -17.31 -15.31 -3.71
N ILE A 126 -17.17 -15.23 -5.04
CA ILE A 126 -18.28 -15.50 -5.97
C ILE A 126 -18.69 -16.97 -5.86
N MET A 127 -17.72 -17.89 -5.93
CA MET A 127 -17.95 -19.33 -5.83
C MET A 127 -18.77 -19.68 -4.57
N MET A 128 -18.38 -19.14 -3.42
CA MET A 128 -19.04 -19.35 -2.14
C MET A 128 -20.47 -18.79 -2.10
N VAL A 129 -20.70 -17.60 -2.66
CA VAL A 129 -22.05 -17.04 -2.79
C VAL A 129 -22.91 -17.96 -3.66
N VAL A 130 -22.38 -18.47 -4.78
CA VAL A 130 -23.12 -19.42 -5.63
C VAL A 130 -23.42 -20.73 -4.88
N LYS A 131 -22.48 -21.26 -4.09
CA LYS A 131 -22.71 -22.44 -3.23
C LYS A 131 -23.85 -22.20 -2.24
N LYS A 132 -23.81 -21.09 -1.50
CA LYS A 132 -24.87 -20.71 -0.54
C LYS A 132 -26.24 -20.57 -1.23
N LEU A 133 -26.29 -19.85 -2.36
CA LEU A 133 -27.52 -19.69 -3.14
C LEU A 133 -28.05 -21.02 -3.69
N SER A 134 -27.16 -21.97 -4.00
CA SER A 134 -27.56 -23.30 -4.47
C SER A 134 -28.20 -24.15 -3.37
N ALA A 135 -27.83 -23.92 -2.10
CA ALA A 135 -28.37 -24.61 -0.94
C ALA A 135 -29.72 -24.03 -0.46
N ALA A 136 -29.99 -22.75 -0.72
CA ALA A 136 -31.20 -22.07 -0.23
C ALA A 136 -32.53 -22.73 -0.66
N HIS A 137 -32.56 -23.43 -1.80
CA HIS A 137 -33.76 -24.10 -2.34
C HIS A 137 -33.52 -25.58 -2.69
N GLY A 138 -32.57 -26.24 -2.03
CA GLY A 138 -32.24 -27.64 -2.26
C GLY A 138 -30.93 -28.08 -1.62
N LYS A 139 -30.28 -29.10 -2.19
CA LYS A 139 -28.95 -29.52 -1.73
C LYS A 139 -27.89 -28.58 -2.29
N GLU A 140 -26.91 -28.19 -1.49
CA GLU A 140 -25.74 -27.42 -1.94
C GLU A 140 -25.08 -28.04 -3.18
N LEU A 141 -24.51 -27.24 -4.07
CA LEU A 141 -23.68 -27.69 -5.19
C LEU A 141 -22.26 -28.02 -4.69
N THR A 142 -22.13 -29.08 -3.88
CA THR A 142 -20.85 -29.49 -3.28
C THR A 142 -19.70 -29.72 -4.27
N PRO A 143 -19.91 -30.15 -5.53
CA PRO A 143 -18.80 -30.29 -6.49
C PRO A 143 -18.18 -28.95 -6.94
N LEU A 144 -18.80 -27.81 -6.63
CA LEU A 144 -18.21 -26.50 -6.89
C LEU A 144 -17.17 -26.20 -5.80
N SER A 145 -15.89 -26.20 -6.18
CA SER A 145 -14.72 -25.94 -5.33
C SER A 145 -13.67 -25.12 -6.13
N PHE A 146 -12.60 -24.70 -5.43
CA PHE A 146 -11.39 -24.13 -6.02
C PHE A 146 -10.72 -25.10 -6.99
N GLY A 147 -10.77 -26.40 -6.69
CA GLY A 147 -10.42 -27.47 -7.62
C GLY A 147 -11.66 -28.27 -8.01
N HIS A 148 -11.51 -29.19 -8.96
CA HIS A 148 -12.52 -30.19 -9.23
C HIS A 148 -11.97 -31.56 -8.89
N ASP A 149 -12.66 -32.31 -8.03
CA ASP A 149 -12.36 -33.72 -7.85
C ASP A 149 -12.70 -34.45 -9.15
N LEU A 150 -11.68 -34.74 -9.95
CA LEU A 150 -11.81 -35.43 -11.23
C LEU A 150 -12.07 -36.94 -11.04
N GLY A 151 -12.25 -37.39 -9.79
CA GLY A 151 -12.27 -38.78 -9.40
C GLY A 151 -10.89 -39.42 -9.56
N GLU A 152 -10.63 -40.50 -8.82
CA GLU A 152 -9.67 -41.47 -9.32
C GLU A 152 -10.18 -41.91 -10.68
N PHE A 153 -9.56 -41.43 -11.76
CA PHE A 153 -9.69 -42.06 -13.07
C PHE A 153 -9.59 -43.54 -12.82
N ARG A 154 -10.70 -44.27 -13.02
CA ARG A 154 -10.70 -45.73 -13.03
C ARG A 154 -9.78 -46.12 -14.18
N HIS A 155 -8.49 -46.22 -13.88
CA HIS A 155 -7.45 -46.76 -14.73
C HIS A 155 -7.70 -48.27 -14.87
N PHE A 156 -8.79 -48.62 -15.54
CA PHE A 156 -8.87 -49.88 -16.25
C PHE A 156 -8.32 -49.59 -17.65
N ASP A 157 -6.99 -49.53 -17.74
CA ASP A 157 -6.23 -50.46 -18.56
C ASP A 157 -4.75 -50.06 -18.70
N TYR A 158 -3.91 -51.03 -18.31
CA TYR A 158 -2.50 -51.26 -18.65
C TYR A 158 -1.41 -50.24 -18.20
N TYR A 159 -0.70 -50.69 -17.16
CA TYR A 159 0.57 -50.26 -16.56
C TYR A 159 0.57 -49.15 -15.51
N PRO A 160 1.12 -49.42 -14.30
CA PRO A 160 1.33 -48.41 -13.27
C PRO A 160 2.48 -47.51 -13.69
N ARG A 161 2.18 -46.47 -14.47
CA ARG A 161 3.10 -45.37 -14.64
C ARG A 161 3.18 -44.68 -13.28
N LYS A 162 4.20 -45.01 -12.49
CA LYS A 162 4.58 -44.26 -11.28
C LYS A 162 4.36 -42.78 -11.59
N LYS A 163 3.42 -42.12 -10.90
CA LYS A 163 3.31 -40.65 -10.89
C LYS A 163 4.65 -40.15 -10.37
N LYS A 164 5.62 -39.93 -11.27
CA LYS A 164 6.73 -39.04 -10.98
C LYS A 164 6.06 -37.71 -10.66
N PRO A 165 6.45 -37.02 -9.58
CA PRO A 165 6.00 -35.65 -9.35
C PRO A 165 6.44 -34.88 -10.60
N MET A 166 5.48 -34.65 -11.49
CA MET A 166 5.76 -33.98 -12.74
C MET A 166 6.05 -32.55 -12.32
N GLU A 167 7.29 -32.13 -12.54
CA GLU A 167 7.71 -30.75 -12.39
C GLU A 167 6.60 -29.88 -13.00
N ARG A 168 6.03 -28.96 -12.23
CA ARG A 168 5.14 -27.88 -12.70
C ARG A 168 5.85 -27.13 -13.83
N LYS A 169 5.81 -27.65 -15.05
CA LYS A 169 6.60 -27.16 -16.20
C LYS A 169 5.75 -26.50 -17.28
N ASP A 170 4.44 -26.52 -17.15
CA ASP A 170 3.63 -25.50 -17.78
C ASP A 170 3.75 -24.25 -16.92
N LYS A 171 4.64 -23.34 -17.31
CA LYS A 171 4.57 -21.96 -16.81
C LYS A 171 3.15 -21.50 -17.11
N ASP A 172 2.39 -21.19 -16.06
CA ASP A 172 1.02 -20.69 -16.21
C ASP A 172 1.00 -19.57 -17.25
N LYS A 173 0.33 -19.84 -18.36
CA LYS A 173 0.19 -18.86 -19.43
C LYS A 173 -0.68 -17.73 -18.90
N TRP A 174 -0.18 -16.51 -18.91
CA TRP A 174 -0.91 -15.34 -18.39
C TRP A 174 -2.30 -15.13 -19.00
N TYR A 175 -2.54 -15.69 -20.18
CA TYR A 175 -3.77 -15.54 -20.95
C TYR A 175 -4.80 -16.65 -20.73
N CYS A 176 -4.51 -17.71 -19.95
CA CYS A 176 -5.48 -18.77 -19.69
C CYS A 176 -5.42 -19.38 -18.28
N SER A 177 -6.57 -19.81 -17.75
CA SER A 177 -6.66 -20.56 -16.49
C SER A 177 -6.85 -22.05 -16.77
N HIS A 178 -5.81 -22.87 -16.59
CA HIS A 178 -5.98 -24.32 -16.52
C HIS A 178 -6.49 -24.71 -15.13
N CYS A 179 -7.71 -25.22 -15.06
CA CYS A 179 -8.38 -25.49 -13.77
C CYS A 179 -8.14 -26.94 -13.34
N HIS A 180 -7.07 -27.12 -12.58
CA HIS A 180 -6.59 -28.39 -12.03
C HIS A 180 -7.39 -28.88 -10.82
N PRO A 181 -7.31 -30.18 -10.48
CA PRO A 181 -7.94 -30.73 -9.27
C PRO A 181 -7.28 -30.26 -7.97
N ASP A 182 -5.97 -30.01 -7.97
CA ASP A 182 -5.13 -29.78 -6.79
C ASP A 182 -4.88 -28.28 -6.50
N VAL A 183 -5.91 -27.46 -6.69
CA VAL A 183 -5.85 -26.03 -6.37
C VAL A 183 -5.95 -25.81 -4.86
N GLU A 184 -5.07 -24.97 -4.32
CA GLU A 184 -5.08 -24.60 -2.90
C GLU A 184 -6.40 -23.91 -2.53
N GLU A 185 -7.07 -24.45 -1.51
CA GLU A 185 -8.35 -23.90 -1.04
C GLU A 185 -8.13 -22.76 -0.04
N LEU A 186 -8.88 -21.68 -0.20
CA LEU A 186 -8.98 -20.60 0.79
C LEU A 186 -10.21 -20.80 1.68
N SER A 187 -10.04 -20.64 2.98
CA SER A 187 -11.16 -20.77 3.93
C SER A 187 -12.17 -19.63 3.79
N GLU A 188 -13.44 -19.91 4.09
CA GLU A 188 -14.51 -18.91 4.15
C GLU A 188 -14.15 -17.72 5.03
N SER A 189 -13.64 -18.03 6.22
CA SER A 189 -13.26 -17.06 7.23
C SER A 189 -12.17 -16.12 6.72
N ASP A 190 -11.17 -16.65 6.01
CA ASP A 190 -10.08 -15.83 5.48
C ASP A 190 -10.56 -14.90 4.36
N ILE A 191 -11.43 -15.39 3.48
CA ILE A 191 -12.05 -14.58 2.42
C ILE A 191 -12.89 -13.45 3.04
N ASP A 192 -13.75 -13.76 4.01
CA ASP A 192 -14.62 -12.77 4.65
C ASP A 192 -13.82 -11.75 5.46
N LYS A 193 -12.78 -12.19 6.18
CA LYS A 193 -11.84 -11.29 6.87
C LYS A 193 -11.14 -10.36 5.89
N TRP A 194 -10.70 -10.87 4.74
CA TRP A 194 -10.06 -10.07 3.70
C TRP A 194 -11.04 -9.03 3.13
N TYR A 195 -12.26 -9.43 2.75
CA TYR A 195 -13.27 -8.51 2.22
C TYR A 195 -13.68 -7.45 3.24
N GLY A 196 -13.80 -7.83 4.52
CA GLY A 196 -14.11 -6.91 5.61
C GLY A 196 -13.03 -5.83 5.81
N ARG A 197 -11.75 -6.17 5.59
CA ARG A 197 -10.62 -5.24 5.71
C ARG A 197 -10.36 -4.42 4.44
N VAL A 198 -10.49 -5.03 3.26
CA VAL A 198 -10.02 -4.44 2.00
C VAL A 198 -11.15 -3.83 1.18
N CYS A 199 -12.28 -4.54 1.03
CA CYS A 199 -13.35 -4.14 0.14
C CYS A 199 -14.45 -3.35 0.84
N LYS A 200 -14.87 -3.75 2.05
CA LYS A 200 -15.94 -3.06 2.78
C LYS A 200 -15.62 -1.57 3.02
N PRO A 201 -14.40 -1.18 3.43
CA PRO A 201 -14.09 0.23 3.64
C PRO A 201 -14.15 1.09 2.36
N LEU A 202 -14.02 0.52 1.15
CA LEU A 202 -14.06 1.28 -0.11
C LEU A 202 -15.35 2.11 -0.28
N PHE A 203 -16.43 1.68 0.36
CA PHE A 203 -17.72 2.36 0.29
C PHE A 203 -17.85 3.50 1.31
N ASP A 204 -17.01 3.50 2.34
CA ASP A 204 -16.96 4.54 3.38
C ASP A 204 -16.11 5.75 2.93
N TRP A 205 -15.29 5.57 1.87
CA TRP A 205 -14.37 6.58 1.36
C TRP A 205 -14.89 7.29 0.08
N PRO A 206 -14.32 8.47 -0.26
CA PRO A 206 -14.67 9.21 -1.47
C PRO A 206 -14.59 8.36 -2.74
N LYS A 207 -15.47 8.59 -3.72
CA LYS A 207 -15.57 7.78 -4.95
C LYS A 207 -14.24 7.61 -5.69
N ILE A 208 -13.33 8.58 -5.57
CA ILE A 208 -12.01 8.56 -6.20
C ILE A 208 -11.13 7.37 -5.76
N VAL A 209 -11.32 6.82 -4.55
CA VAL A 209 -10.57 5.61 -4.13
C VAL A 209 -10.93 4.39 -4.97
N ARG A 210 -12.12 4.39 -5.58
CA ARG A 210 -12.61 3.34 -6.50
C ARG A 210 -12.24 3.60 -7.95
N SER A 211 -11.47 4.65 -8.24
CA SER A 211 -10.98 4.95 -9.59
C SER A 211 -10.10 3.81 -10.12
N ALA A 212 -10.13 3.60 -11.44
CA ALA A 212 -9.25 2.65 -12.13
C ALA A 212 -7.77 3.07 -12.09
N GLN A 213 -7.50 4.36 -11.81
CA GLN A 213 -6.16 4.91 -11.66
C GLN A 213 -5.89 5.28 -10.20
N VAL A 214 -4.61 5.20 -9.82
CA VAL A 214 -4.11 5.57 -8.51
C VAL A 214 -2.79 6.31 -8.66
N GLU A 215 -2.45 7.18 -7.71
CA GLU A 215 -1.13 7.82 -7.67
C GLU A 215 -0.13 6.91 -6.96
N ILE A 216 1.08 6.84 -7.47
CA ILE A 216 2.19 6.14 -6.84
C ILE A 216 3.41 7.06 -6.80
N TYR A 217 4.29 6.84 -5.83
CA TYR A 217 5.54 7.58 -5.74
C TYR A 217 6.60 7.00 -6.69
N ASN A 218 7.23 7.87 -7.48
CA ASN A 218 8.30 7.51 -8.40
C ASN A 218 9.67 7.74 -7.72
N ASP A 219 10.33 6.65 -7.31
CA ASP A 219 11.62 6.68 -6.61
C ASP A 219 12.75 7.40 -7.37
N ARG A 220 12.67 7.47 -8.71
CA ARG A 220 13.73 8.09 -9.53
C ARG A 220 13.55 9.59 -9.67
N ARG A 221 12.29 10.02 -9.80
CA ARG A 221 11.92 11.42 -10.07
C ARG A 221 11.48 12.16 -8.81
N HIS A 222 11.24 11.45 -7.71
CA HIS A 222 10.73 11.98 -6.44
C HIS A 222 9.41 12.75 -6.61
N GLU A 223 8.52 12.23 -7.46
CA GLU A 223 7.21 12.83 -7.76
C GLU A 223 6.11 11.77 -7.76
N LEU A 224 4.85 12.22 -7.71
CA LEU A 224 3.68 11.36 -7.84
C LEU A 224 3.32 11.15 -9.32
N GLU A 225 3.14 9.90 -9.71
CA GLU A 225 2.69 9.52 -11.06
C GLU A 225 1.38 8.73 -11.01
N LYS A 226 0.49 8.99 -11.96
CA LYS A 226 -0.76 8.24 -12.09
C LYS A 226 -0.53 6.95 -12.86
N LYS A 227 -0.94 5.82 -12.30
CA LYS A 227 -0.92 4.51 -12.97
C LYS A 227 -2.27 3.79 -12.88
N PRO A 228 -2.59 2.93 -13.88
CA PRO A 228 -3.70 1.99 -13.76
C PRO A 228 -3.47 1.03 -12.58
N ARG A 229 -4.47 0.83 -11.73
CA ARG A 229 -4.39 -0.08 -10.57
C ARG A 229 -4.00 -1.50 -10.95
N SER A 230 -4.43 -1.95 -12.13
CA SER A 230 -4.11 -3.28 -12.68
C SER A 230 -2.61 -3.49 -12.94
N ARG A 231 -1.84 -2.40 -13.04
CA ARG A 231 -0.38 -2.39 -13.29
C ARG A 231 0.42 -1.92 -12.07
N THR A 232 -0.17 -2.00 -10.88
CA THR A 232 0.45 -1.62 -9.60
C THR A 232 0.37 -2.77 -8.62
N THR A 233 1.04 -2.65 -7.47
CA THR A 233 1.01 -3.65 -6.40
C THR A 233 -0.46 -3.95 -6.02
N PRO A 234 -0.88 -5.24 -6.01
CA PRO A 234 -2.25 -5.60 -5.72
C PRO A 234 -2.73 -5.13 -4.35
N SER A 235 -4.05 -5.00 -4.20
CA SER A 235 -4.71 -4.52 -2.98
C SER A 235 -4.37 -5.35 -1.72
N ALA A 236 -3.98 -6.61 -1.89
CA ALA A 236 -3.59 -7.49 -0.78
C ALA A 236 -2.18 -7.20 -0.23
N LYS A 237 -1.32 -6.55 -1.03
CA LYS A 237 0.09 -6.26 -0.72
C LYS A 237 0.36 -4.74 -0.69
N SER A 238 -0.68 -3.92 -0.58
CA SER A 238 -0.55 -2.47 -0.58
C SER A 238 -1.52 -1.80 0.38
N VAL A 239 -1.09 -0.63 0.84
CA VAL A 239 -1.89 0.33 1.60
C VAL A 239 -2.00 1.63 0.80
N GLU A 240 -2.98 2.46 1.15
CA GLU A 240 -3.21 3.73 0.48
C GLU A 240 -3.30 4.87 1.48
N PHE A 241 -2.49 5.91 1.28
CA PHE A 241 -2.60 7.16 2.01
C PHE A 241 -3.52 8.10 1.24
N LEU A 242 -4.47 8.72 1.94
CA LEU A 242 -5.38 9.70 1.36
C LEU A 242 -4.87 11.10 1.71
N PHE A 243 -4.42 11.82 0.69
CA PHE A 243 -3.90 13.17 0.84
C PHE A 243 -4.69 14.12 -0.05
N LYS A 244 -5.46 15.05 0.55
CA LYS A 244 -6.35 15.99 -0.16
C LYS A 244 -7.25 15.28 -1.18
N ASP A 245 -7.96 14.25 -0.72
CA ASP A 245 -8.82 13.36 -1.51
C ASP A 245 -8.12 12.55 -2.62
N LYS A 246 -6.80 12.55 -2.70
CA LYS A 246 -6.06 11.71 -3.65
C LYS A 246 -5.61 10.42 -2.97
N PRO A 247 -5.86 9.24 -3.54
CA PRO A 247 -5.29 7.99 -3.05
C PRO A 247 -3.87 7.78 -3.61
N ILE A 248 -2.91 7.60 -2.70
CA ILE A 248 -1.52 7.29 -3.01
C ILE A 248 -1.23 5.87 -2.54
N LEU A 249 -0.96 4.98 -3.47
CA LEU A 249 -0.67 3.57 -3.21
C LEU A 249 0.79 3.37 -2.85
N VAL A 250 1.01 2.65 -1.74
CA VAL A 250 2.32 2.26 -1.23
C VAL A 250 2.33 0.76 -1.01
N ASP A 251 3.38 0.08 -1.47
CA ASP A 251 3.60 -1.34 -1.21
C ASP A 251 3.77 -1.58 0.29
N SER A 252 3.06 -2.56 0.85
CA SER A 252 3.11 -2.84 2.29
C SER A 252 4.54 -3.10 2.79
N ARG A 253 5.41 -3.65 1.94
CA ARG A 253 6.83 -3.89 2.29
C ARG A 253 7.60 -2.61 2.66
N LYS A 254 7.13 -1.44 2.20
CA LYS A 254 7.73 -0.13 2.54
C LYS A 254 7.36 0.35 3.95
N ILE A 255 6.36 -0.27 4.58
CA ILE A 255 5.91 0.10 5.93
C ILE A 255 6.07 -1.03 6.95
N ASP A 256 6.54 -2.21 6.54
CA ASP A 256 6.67 -3.39 7.42
C ASP A 256 7.58 -3.11 8.62
N ASP A 257 8.69 -2.38 8.40
CA ASP A 257 9.64 -1.99 9.45
C ASP A 257 9.21 -0.73 10.24
N LEU A 258 8.13 -0.07 9.82
CA LEU A 258 7.61 1.17 10.42
C LEU A 258 6.37 0.85 11.27
N LEU A 259 6.65 0.24 12.43
CA LEU A 259 5.64 -0.35 13.32
C LEU A 259 4.51 0.61 13.71
N SER A 260 4.80 1.89 13.97
CA SER A 260 3.75 2.83 14.37
C SER A 260 2.80 3.18 13.20
N ILE A 261 3.31 3.20 11.96
CA ILE A 261 2.51 3.35 10.75
C ILE A 261 1.63 2.11 10.54
N GLY A 262 2.22 0.91 10.68
CA GLY A 262 1.47 -0.34 10.63
C GLY A 262 0.35 -0.40 11.67
N LYS A 263 0.62 0.04 12.91
CA LYS A 263 -0.38 0.17 13.98
C LYS A 263 -1.51 1.14 13.61
N ALA A 264 -1.22 2.23 12.90
CA ALA A 264 -2.25 3.17 12.46
C ALA A 264 -3.26 2.52 11.50
N PHE A 265 -2.80 1.74 10.52
CA PHE A 265 -3.70 0.98 9.63
C PHE A 265 -4.50 -0.10 10.39
N LEU A 266 -3.88 -0.78 11.36
CA LEU A 266 -4.58 -1.75 12.21
C LEU A 266 -5.69 -1.08 13.04
N LYS A 267 -5.41 0.10 13.63
CA LYS A 267 -6.38 0.90 14.39
C LYS A 267 -7.52 1.37 13.50
N ALA A 268 -7.22 1.80 12.28
CA ALA A 268 -8.22 2.20 11.29
C ALA A 268 -9.06 1.02 10.77
N LYS A 269 -8.62 -0.23 10.98
CA LYS A 269 -9.23 -1.47 10.43
C LYS A 269 -9.48 -1.38 8.91
N SER A 270 -8.60 -0.64 8.24
CA SER A 270 -8.73 -0.24 6.84
C SER A 270 -7.36 -0.29 6.19
N ARG A 271 -7.31 -0.49 4.88
CA ARG A 271 -6.08 -0.30 4.08
C ARG A 271 -5.86 1.15 3.66
N PHE A 272 -6.81 2.02 3.97
CA PHE A 272 -6.77 3.46 3.72
C PHE A 272 -6.47 4.19 5.01
N LEU A 273 -5.60 5.19 4.95
CA LEU A 273 -5.31 6.09 6.06
C LEU A 273 -5.30 7.53 5.56
N GLU A 274 -6.10 8.38 6.18
CA GLU A 274 -6.16 9.80 5.86
C GLU A 274 -4.98 10.55 6.49
N ILE A 275 -4.30 11.36 5.68
CA ILE A 275 -3.22 12.23 6.14
C ILE A 275 -3.83 13.50 6.74
N HIS A 276 -3.33 13.88 7.92
CA HIS A 276 -3.81 15.05 8.65
C HIS A 276 -3.79 16.32 7.78
N GLU A 277 -4.88 17.10 7.81
CA GLU A 277 -5.13 18.26 6.94
C GLU A 277 -4.02 19.35 6.99
N LYS A 278 -3.40 19.52 8.16
CA LYS A 278 -2.28 20.46 8.38
C LYS A 278 -0.98 20.08 7.63
N VAL A 279 -0.88 18.85 7.10
CA VAL A 279 0.33 18.41 6.40
C VAL A 279 0.41 19.08 5.02
N SER A 280 1.52 19.77 4.77
CA SER A 280 1.77 20.36 3.45
C SER A 280 2.11 19.30 2.41
N GLU A 281 1.90 19.61 1.13
CA GLU A 281 2.26 18.69 0.03
C GLU A 281 3.77 18.39 -0.01
N LYS A 282 4.61 19.39 0.30
CA LYS A 282 6.06 19.19 0.39
C LYS A 282 6.43 18.23 1.51
N THR A 283 5.78 18.35 2.67
CA THR A 283 5.99 17.44 3.82
C THR A 283 5.50 16.04 3.50
N PHE A 284 4.37 15.92 2.82
CA PHE A 284 3.84 14.62 2.39
C PHE A 284 4.75 13.93 1.36
N LEU A 285 5.31 14.67 0.39
CA LEU A 285 6.27 14.11 -0.56
C LEU A 285 7.55 13.61 0.14
N ARG A 286 8.05 14.34 1.16
CA ARG A 286 9.16 13.86 2.01
C ARG A 286 8.79 12.59 2.78
N PHE A 287 7.54 12.46 3.19
CA PHE A 287 7.05 11.25 3.85
C PHE A 287 7.08 10.06 2.89
N LEU A 288 6.62 10.24 1.66
CA LEU A 288 6.74 9.21 0.64
C LEU A 288 8.19 8.88 0.30
N GLU A 289 9.07 9.87 0.21
CA GLU A 289 10.50 9.66 0.04
C GLU A 289 11.06 8.79 1.18
N PHE A 290 10.77 9.16 2.43
CA PHE A 290 11.18 8.41 3.62
C PHE A 290 10.69 6.96 3.62
N LEU A 291 9.42 6.71 3.27
CA LEU A 291 8.89 5.35 3.15
C LEU A 291 9.65 4.52 2.12
N HIS A 292 10.09 5.15 1.02
CA HIS A 292 10.67 4.45 -0.10
C HIS A 292 12.18 4.21 0.03
N THR A 293 12.91 5.16 0.66
CA THR A 293 14.38 5.18 0.70
C THR A 293 14.96 5.10 2.12
N GLY A 294 14.15 5.28 3.16
CA GLY A 294 14.59 5.39 4.56
C GLY A 294 15.17 6.77 4.93
N SER A 295 15.17 7.73 4.01
CA SER A 295 15.63 9.11 4.24
C SER A 295 14.84 10.10 3.38
N TYR A 296 15.02 11.40 3.60
CA TYR A 296 14.43 12.41 2.72
C TYR A 296 15.32 13.63 2.56
N ARG A 297 15.13 14.33 1.46
CA ARG A 297 15.88 15.54 1.12
C ARG A 297 15.20 16.82 1.65
N PRO A 298 15.98 17.89 1.90
CA PRO A 298 17.43 18.00 1.71
C PRO A 298 18.21 17.34 2.85
N ASP A 299 19.40 16.79 2.61
CA ASP A 299 20.22 16.21 3.68
C ASP A 299 20.90 17.29 4.53
N PRO A 300 21.07 17.08 5.85
CA PRO A 300 21.85 17.97 6.69
C PRO A 300 23.30 18.04 6.18
N PRO A 301 23.98 19.19 6.23
CA PRO A 301 25.35 19.36 5.75
C PRO A 301 26.36 18.34 6.32
N ALA A 302 26.13 17.86 7.55
CA ALA A 302 26.94 16.84 8.20
C ALA A 302 26.85 15.46 7.54
N LEU A 303 25.71 15.12 6.90
CA LEU A 303 25.52 13.85 6.19
C LEU A 303 26.09 13.90 4.75
N THR A 304 26.14 15.07 4.13
CA THR A 304 26.65 15.25 2.76
C THR A 304 28.18 15.19 2.63
N MET A 305 28.93 15.46 3.71
CA MET A 305 30.39 15.56 3.65
C MET A 305 31.14 14.23 3.85
N GLY A 306 30.44 13.09 3.87
CA GLY A 306 31.05 11.76 3.94
C GLY A 306 31.90 11.48 5.19
N MET A 307 31.93 12.40 6.15
CA MET A 307 32.49 12.13 7.47
C MET A 307 31.53 11.17 8.16
N GLY A 308 32.00 9.95 8.44
CA GLY A 308 31.24 8.95 9.17
C GLY A 308 30.71 9.47 10.51
N LEU A 309 30.02 8.62 11.25
CA LEU A 309 29.50 8.84 12.61
C LEU A 309 30.57 9.23 13.68
N SER A 310 31.72 9.79 13.30
CA SER A 310 32.71 10.37 14.20
C SER A 310 32.18 11.69 14.79
N THR A 311 31.66 11.59 16.01
CA THR A 311 31.56 12.68 16.99
C THR A 311 30.91 13.99 16.52
N SER A 312 29.93 13.91 15.61
CA SER A 312 29.12 15.06 15.20
C SER A 312 28.51 15.74 16.42
N LYS A 313 28.61 17.06 16.49
CA LYS A 313 28.06 17.89 17.57
C LYS A 313 26.59 17.48 17.80
N LYS A 314 26.33 16.81 18.93
CA LYS A 314 24.99 16.34 19.28
C LYS A 314 24.22 17.48 19.94
N GLY A 315 23.30 18.11 19.22
CA GLY A 315 22.40 19.10 19.80
C GLY A 315 21.75 20.01 18.77
N PRO A 316 20.81 20.86 19.20
CA PRO A 316 20.20 21.84 18.32
C PRO A 316 21.25 22.80 17.74
N PRO A 317 21.03 23.38 16.55
CA PRO A 317 22.01 24.26 15.92
C PRO A 317 22.15 25.61 16.59
N ILE A 318 23.29 26.25 16.35
CA ILE A 318 23.56 27.65 16.75
C ILE A 318 23.12 28.60 15.63
N ILE A 319 22.41 29.68 15.98
CA ILE A 319 22.01 30.73 15.03
C ILE A 319 23.27 31.49 14.56
N LYS A 320 23.46 31.58 13.24
CA LYS A 320 24.58 32.29 12.61
C LYS A 320 24.08 33.40 11.68
N SER A 321 24.84 34.49 11.60
CA SER A 321 24.58 35.59 10.66
C SER A 321 25.09 35.18 9.28
N GLY A 322 24.22 35.04 8.27
CA GLY A 322 24.65 34.81 6.89
C GLY A 322 23.54 34.46 5.91
N GLY A 323 23.50 35.21 4.78
CA GLY A 323 22.93 34.88 3.46
C GLY A 323 21.52 34.29 3.38
N THR A 324 20.57 35.08 2.86
CA THR A 324 19.16 34.75 2.55
C THR A 324 18.92 33.61 1.53
N ASN A 325 19.93 32.81 1.20
CA ASN A 325 19.87 31.80 0.13
C ASN A 325 20.07 30.35 0.60
N THR A 326 19.98 30.07 1.90
CA THR A 326 20.01 28.68 2.38
C THR A 326 18.62 28.03 2.25
N LEU A 327 18.57 26.83 1.66
CA LEU A 327 17.33 26.04 1.58
C LEU A 327 16.81 25.74 3.00
N PRO A 328 15.51 25.94 3.29
CA PRO A 328 14.94 25.76 4.63
C PRO A 328 14.87 24.27 5.00
N THR A 329 15.98 23.72 5.49
CA THR A 329 16.21 22.30 5.72
C THR A 329 15.80 21.90 7.13
N LEU A 330 16.18 22.71 8.13
CA LEU A 330 15.76 22.55 9.51
C LEU A 330 14.24 22.77 9.67
N LEU A 331 13.68 23.78 9.00
CA LEU A 331 12.22 23.95 8.96
C LEU A 331 11.52 22.72 8.36
N ALA A 332 12.09 22.13 7.32
CA ALA A 332 11.53 20.91 6.73
C ALA A 332 11.56 19.72 7.71
N ASP A 333 12.62 19.57 8.51
CA ASP A 333 12.68 18.53 9.54
C ASP A 333 11.67 18.79 10.67
N ILE A 334 11.47 20.04 11.09
CA ILE A 334 10.42 20.40 12.08
C ILE A 334 9.03 20.04 11.53
N GLN A 335 8.73 20.40 10.28
CA GLN A 335 7.47 20.04 9.62
C GLN A 335 7.27 18.52 9.54
N PHE A 336 8.36 17.77 9.34
CA PHE A 336 8.31 16.30 9.33
C PHE A 336 8.08 15.71 10.73
N ALA A 337 8.66 16.30 11.77
CA ALA A 337 8.38 15.93 13.16
C ALA A 337 6.92 16.25 13.54
N ASN A 338 6.37 17.37 13.06
CA ASN A 338 4.95 17.72 13.21
C ASN A 338 4.04 16.70 12.49
N LEU A 339 4.40 16.25 11.28
CA LEU A 339 3.70 15.12 10.62
C LEU A 339 3.73 13.87 11.50
N GLY A 340 4.90 13.50 12.02
CA GLY A 340 5.06 12.36 12.92
C GLY A 340 4.20 12.46 14.17
N THR A 341 4.07 13.66 14.74
CA THR A 341 3.22 13.93 15.91
C THR A 341 1.74 13.80 15.55
N ASN A 342 1.29 14.51 14.51
CA ASN A 342 -0.12 14.56 14.10
C ASN A 342 -0.66 13.20 13.67
N MET A 343 0.20 12.35 13.09
CA MET A 343 -0.15 11.01 12.62
C MET A 343 0.15 9.90 13.64
N CYS A 344 0.77 10.23 14.77
CA CYS A 344 1.37 9.28 15.70
C CYS A 344 2.39 8.33 15.05
N PHE A 345 3.16 8.83 14.06
CA PHE A 345 4.24 8.10 13.40
C PHE A 345 5.57 8.32 14.15
N ALA A 346 5.84 7.45 15.13
CA ALA A 346 6.98 7.55 16.03
C ALA A 346 8.32 7.51 15.29
N GLU A 347 8.45 6.68 14.25
CA GLU A 347 9.67 6.56 13.44
C GLU A 347 9.94 7.87 12.70
N CYS A 348 8.91 8.50 12.11
CA CYS A 348 9.03 9.79 11.44
C CYS A 348 9.47 10.90 12.40
N LYS A 349 8.83 10.97 13.59
CA LYS A 349 9.17 11.96 14.62
C LYS A 349 10.61 11.79 15.10
N THR A 350 10.99 10.55 15.42
CA THR A 350 12.33 10.22 15.93
C THR A 350 13.41 10.53 14.90
N TYR A 351 13.18 10.17 13.64
CA TYR A 351 14.12 10.43 12.55
C TYR A 351 14.32 11.92 12.30
N ALA A 352 13.22 12.71 12.26
CA ALA A 352 13.31 14.16 12.16
C ALA A 352 14.07 14.79 13.33
N LEU A 353 13.74 14.43 14.58
CA LEU A 353 14.44 14.94 15.77
C LEU A 353 15.94 14.60 15.74
N SER A 354 16.30 13.42 15.24
CA SER A 354 17.70 13.05 15.05
C SER A 354 18.40 13.99 14.06
N ARG A 355 17.77 14.27 12.91
CA ARG A 355 18.27 15.21 11.90
C ARG A 355 18.37 16.64 12.41
N MET A 356 17.36 17.12 13.14
CA MET A 356 17.35 18.43 13.79
C MET A 356 18.54 18.63 14.75
N ASN A 357 19.08 17.55 15.33
CA ASN A 357 20.25 17.58 16.21
C ASN A 357 21.59 17.34 15.48
N ALA A 358 21.58 17.13 14.17
CA ALA A 358 22.77 16.93 13.35
C ALA A 358 23.31 18.26 12.78
N TYR A 359 22.52 19.33 12.83
CA TYR A 359 22.96 20.65 12.39
C TYR A 359 23.89 21.28 13.43
N GLY A 360 25.13 21.58 13.05
CA GLY A 360 26.05 22.33 13.90
C GLY A 360 25.71 23.83 13.99
N ALA A 361 25.05 24.37 12.95
CA ALA A 361 24.63 25.76 12.85
C ALA A 361 23.41 25.87 11.94
N THR A 362 22.64 26.94 12.11
CA THR A 362 21.51 27.29 11.23
C THR A 362 21.63 28.74 10.76
N TYR A 363 21.26 28.94 9.50
CA TYR A 363 21.16 30.24 8.82
C TYR A 363 19.71 30.55 8.42
N GLU A 364 18.79 29.66 8.76
CA GLU A 364 17.36 29.84 8.55
C GLU A 364 16.77 30.84 9.53
N ASP A 365 15.59 31.38 9.23
CA ASP A 365 14.86 32.29 10.09
C ASP A 365 14.42 31.58 11.40
N PRO A 366 15.06 31.88 12.55
CA PRO A 366 14.77 31.19 13.80
C PRO A 366 13.37 31.48 14.34
N VAL A 367 12.76 32.61 13.97
CA VAL A 367 11.38 32.94 14.34
C VAL A 367 10.40 32.04 13.59
N ALA A 368 10.68 31.74 12.31
CA ALA A 368 9.87 30.80 11.53
C ALA A 368 9.94 29.37 12.11
N LEU A 369 11.12 28.93 12.55
CA LEU A 369 11.31 27.63 13.20
C LEU A 369 10.50 27.51 14.49
N LEU A 370 10.61 28.50 15.37
CA LEU A 370 9.85 28.52 16.62
C LEU A 370 8.35 28.65 16.36
N SER A 371 7.94 29.51 15.42
CA SER A 371 6.54 29.64 15.03
C SER A 371 5.97 28.29 14.57
N GLU A 372 6.69 27.53 13.75
CA GLU A 372 6.27 26.18 13.31
C GLU A 372 6.20 25.17 14.47
N ILE A 373 7.00 25.29 15.52
CA ILE A 373 6.88 24.41 16.71
C ILE A 373 5.64 24.78 17.52
N TYR A 374 5.39 26.08 17.72
CA TYR A 374 4.36 26.57 18.64
C TYR A 374 3.04 26.98 17.95
N HIS A 375 2.88 26.73 16.64
CA HIS A 375 1.73 27.23 15.86
C HIS A 375 0.37 26.66 16.30
N SER A 376 0.34 25.53 17.01
CA SER A 376 -0.89 24.82 17.43
C SER A 376 -1.23 24.97 18.93
N GLY A 377 -0.56 25.87 19.65
CA GLY A 377 -0.66 25.95 21.11
C GLY A 377 0.46 25.17 21.80
N GLU A 378 0.13 24.24 22.70
CA GLU A 378 1.13 23.44 23.41
C GLU A 378 1.78 22.40 22.48
N PRO A 379 3.10 22.49 22.24
CA PRO A 379 3.81 21.58 21.33
C PRO A 379 3.99 20.17 21.92
N ASP A 380 4.31 19.20 21.05
CA ASP A 380 4.74 17.86 21.47
C ASP A 380 5.93 17.96 22.46
N PRO A 381 5.96 17.14 23.54
CA PRO A 381 7.00 17.23 24.57
C PRO A 381 8.43 17.15 24.04
N ASP A 382 8.69 16.37 22.99
CA ASP A 382 10.03 16.21 22.44
C ASP A 382 10.44 17.45 21.62
N LEU A 383 9.50 18.01 20.84
CA LEU A 383 9.70 19.28 20.14
C LEU A 383 9.86 20.46 21.10
N LYS A 384 9.07 20.47 22.18
CA LYS A 384 9.18 21.45 23.27
C LYS A 384 10.55 21.39 23.94
N ALA A 385 11.00 20.18 24.28
CA ALA A 385 12.30 19.96 24.87
C ALA A 385 13.43 20.36 23.92
N TRP A 386 13.29 20.08 22.63
CA TRP A 386 14.24 20.51 21.60
C TRP A 386 14.28 22.04 21.47
N ALA A 387 13.13 22.71 21.40
CA ALA A 387 13.04 24.17 21.28
C ALA A 387 13.71 24.89 22.46
N ARG A 388 13.47 24.43 23.70
CA ARG A 388 14.16 24.96 24.87
C ARG A 388 15.67 24.73 24.81
N LYS A 389 16.11 23.52 24.41
CA LYS A 389 17.54 23.24 24.21
C LYS A 389 18.14 24.14 23.14
N PHE A 390 17.41 24.44 22.07
CA PHE A 390 17.80 25.37 21.02
C PHE A 390 17.98 26.79 21.55
N LEU A 391 17.05 27.29 22.37
CA LEU A 391 17.14 28.63 22.98
C LEU A 391 18.37 28.78 23.90
N VAL A 392 18.64 27.77 24.73
CA VAL A 392 19.78 27.79 25.68
C VAL A 392 21.10 27.39 25.04
N HIS A 393 21.11 27.01 23.76
CA HIS A 393 22.32 26.51 23.11
C HIS A 393 23.32 27.65 22.90
N ALA A 394 24.54 27.43 23.39
CA ALA A 394 25.69 28.28 23.20
C ALA A 394 26.83 27.44 22.61
N PRO A 395 27.74 28.04 21.82
CA PRO A 395 28.92 27.35 21.35
C PRO A 395 29.76 26.85 22.53
N SER A 396 29.97 25.54 22.60
CA SER A 396 30.92 24.96 23.54
C SER A 396 32.33 25.43 23.16
N SER A 397 33.02 26.11 24.08
CA SER A 397 34.45 26.35 24.01
C SER A 397 35.21 25.03 24.26
N SER A 398 35.25 24.12 23.28
CA SER A 398 36.19 22.99 23.31
C SER A 398 37.52 23.41 22.69
N PRO A 399 38.66 23.25 23.38
CA PRO A 399 39.97 23.71 22.96
C PRO A 399 40.69 22.69 22.05
N ASP A 400 40.03 22.15 21.03
CA ASP A 400 40.60 21.07 20.22
C ASP A 400 41.06 21.51 18.82
N TYR A 401 41.75 22.64 18.73
CA TYR A 401 42.73 22.91 17.66
C TYR A 401 43.75 23.92 18.20
N LEU A 402 44.71 23.42 18.97
CA LEU A 402 45.92 24.19 19.30
C LEU A 402 46.74 24.39 18.02
N SER A 403 46.54 25.52 17.33
CA SER A 403 47.63 26.17 16.60
C SER A 403 48.39 27.04 17.61
N PRO A 404 49.64 26.71 17.96
CA PRO A 404 50.42 27.53 18.86
C PRO A 404 50.90 28.77 18.12
N GLY A 405 50.29 29.91 18.43
CA GLY A 405 50.79 31.23 18.05
C GLY A 405 49.82 32.02 17.18
N LEU A 406 48.91 32.75 17.84
CA LEU A 406 48.76 34.20 17.65
C LEU A 406 47.66 34.72 18.61
N HIS A 407 48.02 35.75 19.37
CA HIS A 407 47.16 36.72 20.04
C HIS A 407 45.95 36.26 20.88
N ARG A 408 46.20 36.31 22.19
CA ARG A 408 45.26 36.45 23.29
C ARG A 408 44.51 37.80 23.18
N ASN A 409 43.52 37.87 22.29
CA ASN A 409 42.37 38.77 22.45
C ASN A 409 41.21 37.91 22.96
N THR A 410 40.63 38.30 24.09
CA THR A 410 39.40 37.72 24.63
C THR A 410 38.27 37.96 23.62
N ALA A 411 38.14 37.09 22.63
CA ALA A 411 36.94 37.01 21.81
C ALA A 411 35.80 36.65 22.77
N ALA A 412 34.88 37.58 22.99
CA ALA A 412 33.67 37.32 23.76
C ALA A 412 33.07 36.01 23.24
N ALA A 413 32.83 35.06 24.15
CA ALA A 413 32.15 33.81 23.78
C ALA A 413 30.89 34.19 22.99
N GLU A 414 30.63 33.50 21.87
CA GLU A 414 29.41 33.81 21.12
C GLU A 414 28.20 33.47 22.01
N PRO A 415 27.22 34.38 22.14
CA PRO A 415 26.17 34.24 23.14
C PRO A 415 25.19 33.10 22.82
N PRO A 416 24.37 32.67 23.80
CA PRO A 416 23.28 31.72 23.57
C PRO A 416 22.30 32.23 22.51
N ASN A 417 21.59 31.31 21.85
CA ASN A 417 20.61 31.65 20.82
C ASN A 417 19.52 32.61 21.32
N LEU A 418 19.02 32.43 22.55
CA LEU A 418 18.01 33.34 23.13
C LEU A 418 18.51 34.79 23.22
N VAL A 419 19.75 34.99 23.67
CA VAL A 419 20.37 36.32 23.77
C VAL A 419 20.51 36.96 22.38
N LYS A 420 20.80 36.16 21.35
CA LYS A 420 20.83 36.66 19.96
C LYS A 420 19.46 37.10 19.48
N LEU A 421 18.42 36.35 19.81
CA LEU A 421 17.04 36.64 19.42
C LEU A 421 16.51 37.92 20.05
N GLU A 422 16.94 38.25 21.28
CA GLU A 422 16.51 39.47 21.98
C GLU A 422 17.42 40.69 21.73
N SER A 423 18.57 40.49 21.07
CA SER A 423 19.55 41.54 20.78
C SER A 423 19.09 42.47 19.67
N GLU A 424 19.28 43.77 19.86
CA GLU A 424 19.03 44.81 18.84
C GLU A 424 19.92 44.69 17.61
N GLN A 425 21.03 43.95 17.73
CA GLN A 425 21.98 43.73 16.64
C GLN A 425 21.46 42.72 15.60
N TRP A 426 20.38 42.01 15.89
CA TRP A 426 19.83 40.97 15.02
C TRP A 426 18.46 41.38 14.47
N PRO A 427 18.17 41.09 13.18
CA PRO A 427 16.92 41.51 12.54
C PRO A 427 15.67 40.77 13.03
N PHE A 428 15.83 39.78 13.92
CA PHE A 428 14.77 38.90 14.37
C PHE A 428 14.02 39.42 15.60
N ARG A 429 14.58 40.40 16.34
CA ARG A 429 14.10 40.81 17.67
C ARG A 429 12.61 41.14 17.72
N ALA A 430 12.15 42.08 16.90
CA ALA A 430 10.75 42.51 16.91
C ALA A 430 9.82 41.32 16.66
N ARG A 431 10.08 40.55 15.59
CA ARG A 431 9.28 39.37 15.23
C ARG A 431 9.33 38.26 16.28
N PHE A 432 10.45 38.10 16.98
CA PHE A 432 10.59 37.15 18.07
C PHE A 432 9.74 37.55 19.27
N LEU A 433 9.79 38.82 19.68
CA LEU A 433 8.97 39.34 20.78
C LEU A 433 7.47 39.20 20.46
N ASP A 434 7.06 39.54 19.23
CA ASP A 434 5.68 39.35 18.77
C ASP A 434 5.25 37.88 18.85
N ALA A 435 6.14 36.94 18.46
CA ALA A 435 5.86 35.50 18.53
C ALA A 435 5.76 34.98 19.97
N VAL A 436 6.57 35.53 20.88
CA VAL A 436 6.51 35.22 22.33
C VAL A 436 5.21 35.70 22.93
N GLU A 437 4.81 36.94 22.64
CA GLU A 437 3.55 37.52 23.12
C GLU A 437 2.33 36.75 22.58
N SER A 438 2.42 36.27 21.34
CA SER A 438 1.34 35.52 20.68
C SER A 438 1.23 34.06 21.14
N SER A 439 2.18 33.53 21.91
CA SER A 439 2.19 32.12 22.33
C SER A 439 2.63 31.95 23.78
N GLY A 440 1.66 31.74 24.69
CA GLY A 440 1.94 31.49 26.11
C GLY A 440 2.81 30.25 26.37
N ALA A 441 2.80 29.26 25.46
CA ALA A 441 3.68 28.10 25.53
C ALA A 441 5.14 28.47 25.23
N LEU A 442 5.37 29.31 24.22
CA LEU A 442 6.70 29.84 23.89
C LEU A 442 7.19 30.79 24.99
N GLU A 443 6.35 31.69 25.49
CA GLU A 443 6.66 32.59 26.61
C GLU A 443 7.14 31.82 27.85
N ASN A 444 6.44 30.74 28.21
CA ASN A 444 6.84 29.89 29.32
C ASN A 444 8.22 29.25 29.11
N ASP A 445 8.51 28.74 27.91
CA ASP A 445 9.80 28.12 27.62
C ASP A 445 10.93 29.15 27.50
N VAL A 446 10.65 30.37 27.04
CA VAL A 446 11.60 31.49 27.07
C VAL A 446 11.96 31.85 28.50
N ARG A 447 10.98 31.97 29.41
CA ARG A 447 11.24 32.20 30.84
C ARG A 447 12.11 31.10 31.45
N LYS A 448 11.82 29.83 31.15
CA LYS A 448 12.63 28.69 31.63
C LYS A 448 14.03 28.72 31.03
N ALA A 449 14.17 29.01 29.74
CA ALA A 449 15.45 29.14 29.08
C ALA A 449 16.31 30.25 29.71
N TRP A 450 15.71 31.39 30.08
CA TRP A 450 16.39 32.45 30.81
C TRP A 450 16.93 31.99 32.18
N VAL A 451 16.13 31.26 32.96
CA VAL A 451 16.59 30.67 34.24
C VAL A 451 17.78 29.72 34.02
N GLU A 452 17.72 28.89 32.97
CA GLU A 452 18.80 27.97 32.63
C GLU A 452 20.08 28.68 32.13
N ILE A 453 19.93 29.79 31.40
CA ILE A 453 21.04 30.62 30.91
C ILE A 453 21.70 31.40 32.06
N ALA A 454 20.91 32.01 32.96
CA ALA A 454 21.41 32.71 34.14
C ALA A 454 22.22 31.76 35.05
N GLY A 455 21.76 30.52 35.22
CA GLY A 455 22.50 29.48 35.94
C GLY A 455 23.86 29.11 35.31
N LYS A 456 24.08 29.46 34.03
CA LYS A 456 25.36 29.25 33.31
C LYS A 456 26.25 30.50 33.29
N GLY A 457 25.87 31.58 33.99
CA GLY A 457 26.69 32.80 34.13
C GLY A 457 26.61 33.77 32.95
N TRP A 458 25.50 33.76 32.22
CA TRP A 458 25.19 34.68 31.11
C TRP A 458 24.23 35.78 31.53
#